data_AF-A0A5N4DDF3-F1
#
_entry.id   AF-A0A5N4DDF3-F1
#
_cell.length_a   1.000
_cell.length_b   1.000
_cell.length_c   1.000
_cell.angle_alpha   90.00
_cell.angle_beta   90.00
_cell.angle_gamma   90.00
#
_symmetry.space_group_name_H-M   'P 1'
#
loop_
_entity.id
_entity.type
_entity.pdbx_description
1 polymer ?
#
loop_
_entity_poly.entity_id
_entity_poly.type
_entity_poly.pdbx_seq_one_letter_code
_entity_poly.pdbx_strand_id
1 'polypeptide(L)'
;MLKVGATLTGVGELVLDNNSVRLQPPKQGMQYYLSGQDFDSLLQRQESSVRLWKILMLGFGVVTCATLFFILRKQYLQRQERLRLKQMEEEFREHEARLLSQAKPEDRESLKSTCVVCLSNVRSCVFLECGHVCSCAECYRTLPEPRRCPICRQEIARVIPLYNS
;
A
#
# COMPACT_ATOMS: atom_id res chain seq x y z
N MET A 1 68.21 -13.46 1.60
CA MET A 1 69.39 -13.24 0.75
C MET A 1 69.18 -13.97 -0.56
N LEU A 2 69.22 -13.27 -1.69
CA LEU A 2 69.04 -13.86 -3.03
C LEU A 2 70.31 -14.63 -3.41
N LYS A 3 70.16 -15.85 -3.92
CA LYS A 3 71.30 -16.64 -4.41
C LYS A 3 71.77 -16.09 -5.75
N VAL A 4 73.09 -16.13 -6.00
CA VAL A 4 73.68 -15.76 -7.29
C VAL A 4 73.11 -16.69 -8.37
N GLY A 5 72.51 -16.11 -9.42
CA GLY A 5 71.78 -16.83 -10.47
C GLY A 5 70.26 -16.89 -10.31
N ALA A 6 69.70 -16.29 -9.25
CA ALA A 6 68.24 -16.17 -9.09
C ALA A 6 67.67 -15.15 -10.10
N THR A 7 66.58 -15.52 -10.78
CA THR A 7 65.82 -14.63 -11.64
C THR A 7 65.01 -13.63 -10.81
N LEU A 8 65.06 -12.36 -11.19
CA LEU A 8 64.31 -11.28 -10.55
C LEU A 8 63.55 -10.51 -11.62
N THR A 9 62.30 -10.20 -11.30
CA THR A 9 61.48 -9.31 -12.13
C THR A 9 61.63 -7.89 -11.58
N GLY A 10 62.26 -7.01 -12.36
CA GLY A 10 62.33 -5.58 -12.07
C GLY A 10 61.34 -4.81 -12.91
N VAL A 11 60.52 -3.96 -12.29
CA VAL A 11 59.59 -3.08 -13.00
C VAL A 11 60.06 -1.64 -12.87
N GLY A 12 60.40 -1.07 -14.03
CA GLY A 12 60.93 0.27 -14.18
C GLY A 12 61.18 0.57 -15.65
N GLU A 13 61.82 1.71 -15.92
CA GLU A 13 62.27 2.09 -17.26
C GLU A 13 63.69 1.57 -17.49
N LEU A 14 63.94 0.95 -18.65
CA LEU A 14 65.25 0.45 -19.03
C LEU A 14 65.96 1.50 -19.88
N VAL A 15 67.12 1.98 -19.42
CA VAL A 15 67.95 2.93 -20.15
C VAL A 15 69.32 2.30 -20.40
N LEU A 16 69.81 2.42 -21.64
CA LEU A 16 71.13 1.97 -22.04
C LEU A 16 72.13 3.11 -21.81
N ASP A 17 73.08 2.93 -20.88
CA ASP A 17 74.18 3.88 -20.66
C ASP A 17 75.52 3.16 -20.73
N ASN A 18 76.44 3.69 -21.55
CA ASN A 18 77.82 3.22 -21.66
C ASN A 18 77.94 1.69 -21.78
N ASN A 19 77.15 1.09 -22.67
CA ASN A 19 77.13 -0.35 -22.93
C ASN A 19 76.61 -1.24 -21.77
N SER A 20 75.99 -0.63 -20.76
CA SER A 20 75.34 -1.30 -19.63
C SER A 20 73.85 -0.93 -19.56
N VAL A 21 72.99 -1.91 -19.31
CA VAL A 21 71.54 -1.70 -19.16
C VAL A 21 71.26 -1.35 -17.69
N ARG A 22 70.65 -0.19 -17.44
CA ARG A 22 70.25 0.24 -16.09
C ARG A 22 68.73 0.37 -16.00
N LEU A 23 68.18 -0.06 -14.86
CA LEU A 23 66.77 0.10 -14.53
C LEU A 23 66.61 1.39 -13.70
N GLN A 24 65.73 2.29 -14.12
CA GLN A 24 65.42 3.54 -13.44
C GLN A 24 63.92 3.64 -13.12
N PRO A 25 63.53 4.50 -12.16
CA PRO A 25 62.12 4.74 -11.90
C PRO A 25 61.43 5.40 -13.11
N PRO A 26 60.22 4.98 -13.48
CA PRO A 26 59.56 5.42 -14.71
C PRO A 26 59.02 6.85 -14.70
N LYS A 27 58.85 7.49 -13.52
CA LYS A 27 58.52 8.92 -13.38
C LYS A 27 59.13 9.51 -12.11
N GLN A 28 59.37 10.82 -12.09
CA GLN A 28 59.83 11.56 -10.92
C GLN A 28 58.89 11.33 -9.73
N GLY A 29 59.42 10.75 -8.63
CA GLY A 29 58.66 10.44 -7.42
C GLY A 29 58.14 9.00 -7.31
N MET A 30 58.28 8.16 -8.34
CA MET A 30 57.99 6.72 -8.24
C MET A 30 59.26 5.95 -7.88
N GLN A 31 59.12 4.78 -7.25
CA GLN A 31 60.21 3.85 -6.98
C GLN A 31 60.18 2.70 -7.98
N TYR A 32 61.35 2.22 -8.42
CA TYR A 32 61.43 0.94 -9.10
C TYR A 32 61.26 -0.17 -8.06
N TYR A 33 60.54 -1.23 -8.40
CA TYR A 33 60.38 -2.38 -7.51
C TYR A 33 61.04 -3.62 -8.12
N LEU A 34 61.70 -4.40 -7.27
CA LEU A 34 62.28 -5.68 -7.59
C LEU A 34 61.49 -6.74 -6.84
N SER A 35 60.92 -7.70 -7.57
CA SER A 35 60.22 -8.83 -7.00
C SER A 35 60.89 -10.14 -7.43
N GLY A 36 60.96 -11.08 -6.49
CA GLY A 36 61.34 -12.47 -6.79
C GLY A 36 60.19 -13.32 -7.35
N GLN A 37 59.02 -12.72 -7.57
CA GLN A 37 57.87 -13.37 -8.19
C GLN A 37 57.78 -12.97 -9.67
N ASP A 38 57.28 -13.89 -10.50
CA ASP A 38 57.09 -13.65 -11.94
C ASP A 38 56.08 -12.52 -12.17
N PHE A 39 56.35 -11.69 -13.18
CA PHE A 39 55.50 -10.55 -13.57
C PHE A 39 54.03 -10.95 -13.74
N ASP A 40 53.77 -12.11 -14.33
CA ASP A 40 52.42 -12.64 -14.58
C ASP A 40 51.63 -12.87 -13.29
N SER A 41 52.30 -13.34 -12.23
CA SER A 41 51.67 -13.59 -10.93
C SER A 41 51.24 -12.30 -10.22
N LEU A 42 51.99 -11.21 -10.43
CA LEU A 42 51.66 -9.89 -9.91
C LEU A 42 50.49 -9.27 -10.69
N LEU A 43 50.50 -9.40 -12.02
CA LEU A 43 49.43 -8.91 -12.88
C LEU A 43 48.10 -9.64 -12.61
N GLN A 44 48.15 -10.97 -12.48
CA GLN A 44 46.97 -11.83 -12.26
C GLN A 44 46.28 -11.54 -10.90
N ARG A 45 47.05 -11.17 -9.87
CA ARG A 45 46.49 -10.79 -8.55
C ARG A 45 45.78 -9.44 -8.57
N GLN A 46 46.26 -8.50 -9.40
CA GLN A 46 45.61 -7.21 -9.56
C GLN A 46 44.35 -7.30 -10.43
N GLU A 47 44.39 -8.06 -11.54
CA GLU A 47 43.24 -8.28 -12.41
C GLU A 47 42.08 -9.00 -11.71
N SER A 48 42.37 -10.02 -10.90
CA SER A 48 41.35 -10.77 -10.16
C SER A 48 40.61 -9.89 -9.15
N SER A 49 41.33 -9.00 -8.46
CA SER A 49 40.73 -8.02 -7.56
C SER A 49 39.78 -7.07 -8.31
N VAL A 50 40.22 -6.47 -9.42
CA VAL A 50 39.37 -5.58 -10.23
C VAL A 50 38.16 -6.31 -10.80
N ARG A 51 38.31 -7.58 -11.23
CA ARG A 51 37.21 -8.40 -11.76
C ARG A 51 36.16 -8.69 -10.71
N LEU A 52 36.57 -9.05 -9.48
CA LEU A 52 35.65 -9.27 -8.37
C LEU A 52 34.91 -7.98 -7.99
N TRP A 53 35.62 -6.86 -7.88
CA TRP A 53 35.00 -5.56 -7.59
C TRP A 53 34.00 -5.13 -8.67
N LYS A 54 34.28 -5.39 -9.95
CA LYS A 54 33.33 -5.15 -11.06
C LYS A 54 32.06 -6.01 -10.93
N ILE A 55 32.21 -7.29 -10.61
CA ILE A 55 31.06 -8.20 -10.43
C ILE A 55 30.21 -7.78 -9.23
N LEU A 56 30.84 -7.40 -8.11
CA LEU A 56 30.14 -6.89 -6.94
C LEU A 56 29.34 -5.63 -7.26
N MET A 57 29.96 -4.64 -7.93
CA MET A 57 29.27 -3.41 -8.35
C MET A 57 28.07 -3.70 -9.25
N LEU A 58 28.22 -4.64 -10.21
CA LEU A 58 27.12 -5.05 -11.07
C LEU A 58 25.99 -5.73 -10.27
N GLY A 59 26.34 -6.63 -9.35
CA GLY A 59 25.39 -7.33 -8.49
C GLY A 59 24.58 -6.37 -7.61
N PHE A 60 25.25 -5.43 -6.93
CA PHE A 60 24.56 -4.40 -6.15
C PHE A 60 23.65 -3.53 -7.03
N GLY A 61 24.08 -3.16 -8.24
CA GLY A 61 23.25 -2.43 -9.20
C GLY A 61 21.99 -3.19 -9.63
N VAL A 62 22.09 -4.50 -9.85
CA VAL A 62 20.91 -5.33 -10.18
C VAL A 62 19.95 -5.40 -9.00
N VAL A 63 20.47 -5.57 -7.77
CA VAL A 63 19.65 -5.63 -6.56
C VAL A 63 18.94 -4.29 -6.29
N THR A 64 19.62 -3.16 -6.46
CA THR A 64 18.99 -1.84 -6.28
C THR A 64 17.92 -1.58 -7.35
N CYS A 65 18.18 -1.91 -8.61
CA CYS A 65 17.17 -1.81 -9.67
C CYS A 65 15.96 -2.72 -9.42
N ALA A 66 16.18 -3.98 -9.00
CA ALA A 66 15.12 -4.92 -8.71
C ALA A 66 14.26 -4.49 -7.51
N THR A 67 14.89 -3.99 -6.45
CA THR A 67 14.19 -3.48 -5.26
C THR A 67 13.38 -2.21 -5.58
N LEU A 68 13.96 -1.27 -6.34
CA LEU A 68 13.23 -0.08 -6.81
C LEU A 68 12.04 -0.45 -7.69
N PHE A 69 12.22 -1.37 -8.65
CA PHE A 69 11.14 -1.85 -9.50
C PHE A 69 10.02 -2.51 -8.68
N PHE A 70 10.37 -3.34 -7.69
CA PHE A 70 9.40 -3.97 -6.80
C PHE A 70 8.62 -2.93 -5.98
N ILE A 71 9.31 -1.94 -5.40
CA ILE A 71 8.68 -0.85 -4.64
C ILE A 71 7.74 -0.04 -5.55
N LEU A 72 8.18 0.35 -6.74
CA LEU A 72 7.37 1.10 -7.70
C LEU A 72 6.14 0.31 -8.15
N ARG A 73 6.30 -0.97 -8.48
CA ARG A 73 5.18 -1.86 -8.84
C ARG A 73 4.19 -2.00 -7.70
N LYS A 74 4.70 -2.21 -6.47
CA LYS A 74 3.86 -2.29 -5.26
C LYS A 74 3.10 -0.99 -5.03
N GLN A 75 3.76 0.16 -5.14
CA GLN A 75 3.13 1.47 -5.00
C GLN A 75 2.10 1.74 -6.11
N TYR A 76 2.40 1.37 -7.35
CA TYR A 76 1.50 1.51 -8.49
C TYR A 76 0.20 0.71 -8.28
N LEU A 77 0.33 -0.57 -7.94
CA LEU A 77 -0.82 -1.44 -7.67
C LEU A 77 -1.65 -0.92 -6.48
N GLN A 78 -1.00 -0.50 -5.39
CA GLN A 78 -1.71 0.07 -4.24
C GLN A 78 -2.38 1.42 -4.55
N ARG A 79 -1.79 2.25 -5.42
CA ARG A 79 -2.45 3.49 -5.89
C ARG A 79 -3.69 3.15 -6.70
N GLN A 80 -3.60 2.16 -7.57
CA GLN A 80 -4.71 1.74 -8.41
C GLN A 80 -5.89 1.23 -7.57
N GLU A 81 -5.62 0.43 -6.55
CA GLU A 81 -6.65 -0.10 -5.65
C GLU A 81 -7.35 1.01 -4.86
N ARG A 82 -6.60 1.98 -4.34
CA ARG A 82 -7.17 3.15 -3.66
C ARG A 82 -8.04 4.02 -4.58
N LEU A 83 -7.65 4.17 -5.84
CA LEU A 83 -8.44 4.92 -6.81
C LEU A 83 -9.75 4.18 -7.14
N ARG A 84 -9.70 2.85 -7.33
CA ARG A 84 -10.89 2.02 -7.55
C ARG A 84 -11.87 2.10 -6.39
N LEU A 85 -11.39 2.00 -5.16
CA LEU A 85 -12.23 2.14 -3.96
C LEU A 85 -12.94 3.49 -3.90
N LYS A 86 -12.24 4.59 -4.21
CA LYS A 86 -12.85 5.93 -4.26
C LYS A 86 -13.89 6.06 -5.36
N GLN A 87 -13.60 5.53 -6.55
CA GLN A 87 -14.57 5.53 -7.65
C GLN A 87 -15.84 4.76 -7.27
N MET A 88 -15.70 3.58 -6.65
CA MET A 88 -16.85 2.81 -6.17
C MET A 88 -17.65 3.56 -5.10
N GLU A 89 -16.99 4.27 -4.19
CA GLU A 89 -17.65 5.09 -3.17
C GLU A 89 -18.41 6.27 -3.80
N GLU A 90 -17.82 6.93 -4.78
CA GLU A 90 -18.48 8.01 -5.56
C GLU A 90 -19.69 7.48 -6.34
N GLU A 91 -19.54 6.35 -7.05
CA GLU A 91 -20.64 5.69 -7.75
C GLU A 91 -21.79 5.32 -6.79
N PHE A 92 -21.47 4.77 -5.62
CA PHE A 92 -22.48 4.45 -4.60
C PHE A 92 -23.22 5.70 -4.11
N ARG A 93 -22.47 6.78 -3.81
CA ARG A 93 -23.06 8.06 -3.39
C ARG A 93 -23.93 8.67 -4.47
N GLU A 94 -23.53 8.60 -5.74
CA GLU A 94 -24.35 9.06 -6.85
C GLU A 94 -25.62 8.23 -7.01
N HIS A 95 -25.52 6.91 -6.90
CA HIS A 95 -26.69 6.02 -6.93
C HIS A 95 -27.67 6.34 -5.80
N GLU A 96 -27.17 6.54 -4.58
CA GLU A 96 -28.00 6.95 -3.44
C GLU A 96 -28.65 8.31 -3.68
N ALA A 97 -27.90 9.32 -4.14
CA ALA A 97 -28.43 10.63 -4.46
C ALA A 97 -29.52 10.58 -5.55
N ARG A 98 -29.33 9.76 -6.59
CA ARG A 98 -30.35 9.53 -7.64
C ARG A 98 -31.61 8.92 -7.05
N LEU A 99 -31.50 7.88 -6.22
CA LEU A 99 -32.65 7.27 -5.53
C LEU A 99 -33.37 8.28 -4.65
N LEU A 100 -32.65 9.10 -3.87
CA LEU A 100 -33.23 10.13 -3.01
C LEU A 100 -33.88 11.27 -3.81
N SER A 101 -33.41 11.54 -5.03
CA SER A 101 -33.99 12.55 -5.93
C SER A 101 -35.22 12.04 -6.69
N GLN A 102 -35.25 10.75 -7.03
CA GLN A 102 -36.39 10.09 -7.66
C GLN A 102 -37.46 9.68 -6.66
N ALA A 103 -37.09 9.49 -5.38
CA ALA A 103 -38.05 9.33 -4.30
C ALA A 103 -38.93 10.57 -4.23
N LYS A 104 -40.22 10.39 -4.51
CA LYS A 104 -41.16 11.50 -4.54
C LYS A 104 -41.33 12.06 -3.11
N PRO A 105 -41.57 13.36 -2.94
CA PRO A 105 -41.82 13.94 -1.61
C PRO A 105 -43.01 13.28 -0.91
N GLU A 106 -44.01 12.87 -1.69
CA GLU A 106 -45.18 12.08 -1.29
C GLU A 106 -44.80 10.71 -0.69
N ASP A 107 -43.77 10.02 -1.17
CA ASP A 107 -43.33 8.74 -0.61
C ASP A 107 -42.62 8.90 0.75
N ARG A 108 -41.87 10.00 0.93
CA ARG A 108 -41.19 10.32 2.21
C ARG A 108 -42.17 10.70 3.31
N GLU A 109 -43.23 11.41 2.97
CA GLU A 109 -44.30 11.77 3.90
C GLU A 109 -45.23 10.59 4.19
N SER A 110 -45.49 9.75 3.17
CA SER A 110 -46.17 8.46 3.31
C SER A 110 -45.41 7.55 4.29
N LEU A 111 -44.10 7.32 4.13
CA LEU A 111 -43.29 6.50 5.05
C LEU A 111 -43.34 7.02 6.51
N LYS A 112 -43.40 8.35 6.71
CA LYS A 112 -43.54 8.96 8.03
C LYS A 112 -44.95 8.85 8.61
N SER A 113 -45.98 8.60 7.80
CA SER A 113 -47.36 8.40 8.25
C SER A 113 -47.79 6.94 8.25
N THR A 114 -46.99 6.03 7.69
CA THR A 114 -47.25 4.59 7.64
C THR A 114 -46.87 3.87 8.94
N CYS A 115 -47.67 2.88 9.31
CA CYS A 115 -47.49 2.00 10.46
C CYS A 115 -46.11 1.33 10.45
N VAL A 116 -45.38 1.42 11.55
CA VAL A 116 -44.03 0.84 11.67
C VAL A 116 -44.01 -0.69 11.74
N VAL A 117 -45.19 -1.30 11.92
CA VAL A 117 -45.33 -2.76 12.03
C VAL A 117 -45.58 -3.41 10.68
N CYS A 118 -46.56 -2.92 9.90
CA CYS A 118 -46.89 -3.51 8.59
C CYS A 118 -46.33 -2.74 7.39
N LEU A 119 -45.82 -1.52 7.57
CA LEU A 119 -45.30 -0.66 6.50
C LEU A 119 -46.28 -0.46 5.32
N SER A 120 -47.59 -0.66 5.55
CA SER A 120 -48.63 -0.59 4.51
C SER A 120 -49.77 0.35 4.90
N ASN A 121 -50.36 0.17 6.08
CA ASN A 121 -51.49 0.98 6.54
C ASN A 121 -51.01 2.26 7.24
N VAL A 122 -51.78 3.35 7.13
CA VAL A 122 -51.50 4.60 7.86
C VAL A 122 -51.63 4.41 9.37
N ARG A 123 -50.85 5.18 10.14
CA ARG A 123 -50.92 5.21 11.61
C ARG A 123 -52.27 5.76 12.03
N SER A 124 -52.95 5.02 12.90
CA SER A 124 -54.30 5.38 13.37
C SER A 124 -54.48 5.14 14.86
N CYS A 125 -53.39 4.94 15.60
CA CYS A 125 -53.42 4.68 17.05
C CYS A 125 -52.38 5.53 17.78
N VAL A 126 -52.80 6.20 18.86
CA VAL A 126 -51.93 6.80 19.87
C VAL A 126 -51.87 5.87 21.07
N PHE A 127 -50.66 5.56 21.54
CA PHE A 127 -50.47 4.76 22.75
C PHE A 127 -50.28 5.64 23.97
N LEU A 128 -51.04 5.38 25.03
CA LEU A 128 -50.90 6.05 26.32
C LEU A 128 -50.29 5.09 27.36
N GLU A 129 -49.42 5.56 28.25
CA GLU A 129 -49.03 6.97 28.49
C GLU A 129 -47.82 7.46 27.68
N CYS A 130 -47.27 6.64 26.77
CA CYS A 130 -46.01 6.99 26.08
C CYS A 130 -46.14 8.00 24.93
N GLY A 131 -47.36 8.25 24.44
CA GLY A 131 -47.67 9.23 23.39
C GLY A 131 -47.27 8.85 21.95
N HIS A 132 -46.68 7.68 21.71
CA HIS A 132 -46.20 7.31 20.37
C HIS A 132 -47.35 6.98 19.40
N VAL A 133 -47.30 7.60 18.23
CA VAL A 133 -48.18 7.33 17.08
C VAL A 133 -47.39 6.51 16.07
N CYS A 134 -47.45 5.19 16.18
CA CYS A 134 -46.60 4.30 15.37
C CYS A 134 -47.32 3.12 14.72
N SER A 135 -48.55 2.79 15.12
CA SER A 135 -49.26 1.60 14.63
C SER A 135 -50.61 1.94 14.01
N CYS A 136 -51.07 1.10 13.09
CA CYS A 136 -52.46 1.06 12.66
C CYS A 136 -53.31 0.21 13.62
N ALA A 137 -54.64 0.36 13.56
CA ALA A 137 -55.57 -0.37 14.42
C ALA A 137 -55.46 -1.90 14.31
N GLU A 138 -55.16 -2.42 13.12
CA GLU A 138 -55.00 -3.85 12.89
C GLU A 138 -53.73 -4.39 13.55
N CYS A 139 -52.59 -3.73 13.34
CA CYS A 139 -51.33 -4.11 13.98
C CYS A 139 -51.38 -3.97 15.51
N TYR A 140 -52.12 -3.01 16.05
CA TYR A 140 -52.31 -2.89 17.50
C TYR A 140 -53.07 -4.09 18.08
N ARG A 141 -54.07 -4.63 17.35
CA ARG A 141 -54.86 -5.78 17.81
C ARG A 141 -54.05 -7.08 17.83
N THR A 142 -53.04 -7.18 16.96
CA THR A 142 -52.17 -8.37 16.86
C THR A 142 -50.91 -8.28 17.73
N LEU A 143 -50.73 -7.20 18.49
CA LEU A 143 -49.60 -7.09 19.41
C LEU A 143 -49.66 -8.18 20.50
N PRO A 144 -48.53 -8.85 20.81
CA PRO A 144 -48.48 -9.86 21.85
C PRO A 144 -48.72 -9.27 23.25
N GLU A 145 -49.30 -10.06 24.14
CA GLU A 145 -49.51 -9.67 25.55
C GLU A 145 -48.25 -9.93 26.40
N PRO A 146 -47.85 -9.00 27.30
CA PRO A 146 -48.43 -7.67 27.52
C PRO A 146 -48.12 -6.70 26.38
N ARG A 147 -49.11 -5.88 25.99
CA ARG A 147 -49.00 -4.98 24.84
C ARG A 147 -47.97 -3.89 25.10
N ARG A 148 -46.94 -3.80 24.25
CA ARG A 148 -45.86 -2.81 24.37
C ARG A 148 -45.74 -1.95 23.12
N CYS A 149 -45.38 -0.69 23.32
CA CYS A 149 -45.10 0.25 22.24
C CYS A 149 -43.89 -0.23 21.41
N PRO A 150 -43.99 -0.37 20.07
CA PRO A 150 -42.87 -0.74 19.20
C PRO A 150 -41.68 0.22 19.23
N ILE A 151 -41.91 1.48 19.62
CA ILE A 151 -40.86 2.52 19.65
C ILE A 151 -40.12 2.52 20.98
N CYS A 152 -40.83 2.73 22.10
CA CYS A 152 -40.21 2.89 23.42
C CYS A 152 -40.30 1.67 24.33
N ARG A 153 -40.98 0.59 23.90
CA ARG A 153 -41.19 -0.66 24.65
C ARG A 153 -41.97 -0.53 25.97
N GLN A 154 -42.51 0.64 26.27
CA GLN A 154 -43.40 0.86 27.41
C GLN A 154 -44.72 0.11 27.22
N GLU A 155 -45.28 -0.42 28.32
CA GLU A 155 -46.58 -1.07 28.31
C GLU A 155 -47.69 -0.07 27.94
N ILE A 156 -48.61 -0.50 27.08
CA ILE A 156 -49.69 0.33 26.56
C ILE A 156 -50.87 0.18 27.52
N ALA A 157 -51.12 1.22 28.32
CA ALA A 157 -52.27 1.24 29.23
C ALA A 157 -53.59 1.45 28.46
N ARG A 158 -53.57 2.36 27.48
CA ARG A 158 -54.74 2.74 26.67
C ARG A 158 -54.34 3.08 25.24
N VAL A 159 -55.26 2.88 24.30
CA VAL A 159 -55.11 3.31 22.91
C VAL A 159 -56.22 4.28 22.54
N ILE A 160 -55.89 5.33 21.78
CA ILE A 160 -56.86 6.26 21.21
C ILE A 160 -56.75 6.21 19.68
N PRO A 161 -57.85 5.98 18.94
CA PRO A 161 -57.83 6.03 17.50
C PRO A 161 -57.64 7.48 17.01
N LEU A 162 -56.74 7.68 16.03
CA LEU A 162 -56.60 8.94 15.32
C LEU A 162 -57.44 8.90 14.05
N TYR A 163 -58.25 9.94 13.86
CA TYR A 163 -58.94 10.22 12.61
C TYR A 163 -58.12 11.27 11.87
N ASN A 164 -57.52 10.88 10.75
CA ASN A 164 -56.79 11.79 9.88
C ASN A 164 -57.79 12.36 8.86
N SER A 165 -57.99 13.67 8.87
CA SER A 165 -58.88 14.40 7.94
C SER A 165 -58.31 14.45 6.52
#